data_AF-A0A6M1S9I6-F1
#
_entry.id   AF-A0A6M1S9I6-F1
#
_cell.length_a   1.000
_cell.length_b   1.000
_cell.length_c   1.000
_cell.angle_alpha   90.00
_cell.angle_beta   90.00
_cell.angle_gamma   90.00
#
_symmetry.space_group_name_H-M   'P 1'
#
loop_
_entity.id
_entity.type
_entity.pdbx_description
1 polymer ?
#
loop_
_entity_poly.entity_id
_entity_poly.type
_entity_poly.pdbx_seq_one_letter_code
_entity_poly.pdbx_strand_id
1 'polypeptide(L)'
;MTIEAIFLYGSWARGDQQEDSDHDLLMVTDENSSYHVTDGHHSMTYYPLSLLKDKAVHGDLFAYHIVLEAKSVLDPNGVLGVLRGLFKPKLSYQAEVRHGGDLGWYLVHHHQSIPPILLAKRIAWSVRTVLIAQSAMQGRPIFAADKLISLSSFGGTSDLVATRRGSASPHTVAILRSFLEFEQLPDPLGQEAPESAWRNHFVLTSNQVGIHLLKQLNEQSLATPYG
;
A
#
# COMPACT_ATOMS: atom_id res chain seq x y z
N MET A 1 -0.29 24.69 10.81
CA MET A 1 -0.85 23.34 10.86
C MET A 1 -2.00 23.32 11.83
N THR A 2 -3.21 23.17 11.30
CA THR A 2 -4.42 22.90 12.07
C THR A 2 -4.81 21.45 11.84
N ILE A 3 -5.11 20.72 12.90
CA ILE A 3 -5.70 19.37 12.79
C ILE A 3 -7.21 19.55 12.71
N GLU A 4 -7.78 19.26 11.54
CA GLU A 4 -9.22 19.36 11.29
C GLU A 4 -9.98 18.14 11.82
N ALA A 5 -9.34 16.96 11.78
CA ALA A 5 -9.88 15.73 12.32
C ALA A 5 -8.78 14.71 12.61
N ILE A 6 -9.07 13.75 13.49
CA ILE A 6 -8.23 12.60 13.81
C ILE A 6 -9.09 11.35 13.65
N PHE A 7 -8.65 10.44 12.78
CA PHE A 7 -9.31 9.17 12.57
C PHE A 7 -8.42 8.01 12.99
N LEU A 8 -9.01 7.07 13.71
CA LEU A 8 -8.45 5.74 13.90
C LEU A 8 -8.87 4.89 12.70
N TYR A 9 -7.92 4.22 12.05
CA TYR A 9 -8.21 3.28 10.95
C TYR A 9 -7.42 1.98 11.13
N GLY A 10 -7.58 1.04 10.20
CA GLY A 10 -6.90 -0.26 10.31
C GLY A 10 -7.48 -1.16 11.39
N SER A 11 -6.65 -2.04 11.96
CA SER A 11 -7.13 -3.14 12.80
C SER A 11 -7.81 -2.69 14.09
N TRP A 12 -7.29 -1.66 14.73
CA TRP A 12 -7.90 -1.05 15.91
C TRP A 12 -9.28 -0.43 15.63
N ALA A 13 -9.47 0.15 14.45
CA ALA A 13 -10.79 0.67 14.06
C ALA A 13 -11.79 -0.47 13.83
N ARG A 14 -11.35 -1.59 13.25
CA ARG A 14 -12.20 -2.77 13.02
C ARG A 14 -12.47 -3.61 14.26
N GLY A 15 -11.59 -3.56 15.27
CA GLY A 15 -11.65 -4.43 16.44
C GLY A 15 -10.98 -5.80 16.22
N ASP A 16 -10.16 -5.95 15.19
CA ASP A 16 -9.41 -7.18 14.85
C ASP A 16 -7.90 -7.06 15.14
N GLN A 17 -7.52 -6.14 16.02
CA GLN A 17 -6.15 -5.94 16.46
C GLN A 17 -5.58 -7.16 17.21
N GLN A 18 -4.28 -7.39 17.02
CA GLN A 18 -3.43 -8.28 17.81
C GLN A 18 -2.55 -7.45 18.76
N GLU A 19 -1.92 -8.10 19.74
CA GLU A 19 -1.09 -7.46 20.78
C GLU A 19 0.03 -6.56 20.21
N ASP A 20 0.55 -6.89 19.03
CA ASP A 20 1.61 -6.15 18.32
C ASP A 20 1.09 -5.22 17.21
N SER A 21 -0.20 -4.89 17.21
CA SER A 21 -0.79 -4.07 16.14
C SER A 21 -0.54 -2.58 16.34
N ASP A 22 0.01 -1.95 15.31
CA ASP A 22 0.19 -0.50 15.27
C ASP A 22 -1.15 0.25 15.40
N HIS A 23 -1.15 1.33 16.18
CA HIS A 23 -2.23 2.30 16.21
C HIS A 23 -2.11 3.22 15.00
N ASP A 24 -2.84 2.88 13.93
CA ASP A 24 -2.92 3.65 12.71
C ASP A 24 -3.85 4.86 12.88
N LEU A 25 -3.25 6.05 13.01
CA LEU A 25 -3.93 7.34 13.14
C LEU A 25 -3.75 8.17 11.88
N LEU A 26 -4.85 8.71 11.37
CA LEU A 26 -4.89 9.67 10.27
C LEU A 26 -5.18 11.05 10.84
N MET A 27 -4.18 11.93 10.79
CA MET A 27 -4.29 13.34 11.13
C MET A 27 -4.69 14.09 9.87
N VAL A 28 -5.92 14.58 9.82
CA VAL A 28 -6.40 15.40 8.71
C VAL A 28 -5.97 16.84 8.94
N THR A 29 -5.22 17.43 8.01
CA THR A 29 -4.64 18.76 8.16
C THR A 29 -5.04 19.73 7.05
N ASP A 30 -4.82 21.02 7.32
CA ASP A 30 -4.93 22.13 6.38
C ASP A 30 -3.66 22.36 5.54
N GLU A 31 -2.69 21.45 5.62
CA GLU A 31 -1.40 21.58 4.95
C GLU A 31 -1.45 21.17 3.47
N ASN A 32 -0.34 21.35 2.75
CA ASN A 32 -0.25 21.06 1.32
C ASN A 32 0.38 19.69 0.99
N SER A 33 0.99 19.03 1.98
CA SER A 33 1.76 17.80 1.78
C SER A 33 1.39 16.75 2.82
N SER A 34 1.35 15.49 2.39
CA SER A 34 1.24 14.35 3.30
C SER A 34 2.61 13.89 3.77
N TYR A 35 2.68 13.40 5.00
CA TYR A 35 3.87 12.75 5.55
C TYR A 35 3.48 11.72 6.60
N HIS A 36 4.42 10.83 6.92
CA HIS A 36 4.21 9.74 7.85
C HIS A 36 5.26 9.79 8.97
N VAL A 37 4.79 9.63 10.20
CA VAL A 37 5.62 9.57 11.40
C VAL A 37 5.29 8.29 12.15
N THR A 38 6.32 7.53 12.50
CA THR A 38 6.19 6.35 13.35
C THR A 38 6.90 6.62 14.67
N ASP A 39 6.19 6.44 15.79
CA ASP A 39 6.74 6.52 17.14
C ASP A 39 6.34 5.27 17.94
N GLY A 40 7.27 4.31 18.03
CA GLY A 40 6.98 2.98 18.57
C GLY A 40 5.84 2.29 17.83
N HIS A 41 4.74 2.02 18.54
CA HIS A 41 3.51 1.42 17.98
C HIS A 41 2.51 2.43 17.43
N HIS A 42 2.83 3.73 17.41
CA HIS A 42 1.96 4.76 16.86
C HIS A 42 2.38 5.10 15.44
N SER A 43 1.47 4.82 14.50
CA SER A 43 1.63 5.03 13.07
C SER A 43 0.76 6.22 12.70
N MET A 44 1.35 7.42 12.60
CA MET A 44 0.63 8.66 12.34
C MET A 44 0.85 9.10 10.90
N THR A 45 -0.23 9.14 10.12
CA THR A 45 -0.23 9.68 8.76
C THR A 45 -0.89 11.05 8.77
N TYR A 46 -0.16 12.08 8.36
CA TYR A 46 -0.67 13.43 8.18
C TYR A 46 -1.10 13.62 6.74
N TYR A 47 -2.32 14.10 6.53
CA TYR A 47 -2.92 14.12 5.21
C TYR A 47 -3.79 15.37 5.00
N PRO A 48 -3.51 16.16 3.95
CA PRO A 48 -4.33 17.31 3.58
C PRO A 48 -5.79 16.94 3.34
N LEU A 49 -6.74 17.68 3.93
CA LEU A 49 -8.16 17.47 3.70
C LEU A 49 -8.53 17.61 2.21
N SER A 50 -7.95 18.58 1.53
CA SER A 50 -8.16 18.81 0.09
C SER A 50 -7.82 17.56 -0.73
N LEU A 51 -6.69 16.91 -0.42
CA LEU A 51 -6.24 15.71 -1.11
C LEU A 51 -7.08 14.47 -0.74
N LEU A 52 -7.53 14.35 0.52
CA LEU A 52 -8.48 13.28 0.89
C LEU A 52 -9.81 13.41 0.16
N LYS A 53 -10.34 14.65 0.04
CA LYS A 53 -11.57 14.92 -0.72
C LYS A 53 -11.40 14.55 -2.19
N ASP A 54 -10.29 14.96 -2.80
CA ASP A 54 -9.98 14.62 -4.18
C ASP A 54 -9.90 13.10 -4.38
N LYS A 55 -9.19 12.39 -3.49
CA LYS A 55 -9.10 10.94 -3.49
C LYS A 55 -10.46 10.25 -3.32
N ALA A 56 -11.33 10.78 -2.46
CA ALA A 56 -12.66 10.23 -2.26
C ALA A 56 -13.50 10.34 -3.54
N VAL A 57 -13.50 11.52 -4.19
CA VAL A 57 -14.22 11.75 -5.45
C VAL A 57 -13.75 10.82 -6.56
N HIS A 58 -12.45 10.51 -6.60
CA HIS A 58 -11.85 9.61 -7.58
C HIS A 58 -11.82 8.13 -7.18
N GLY A 59 -12.43 7.77 -6.04
CA GLY A 59 -12.52 6.38 -5.61
C GLY A 59 -11.18 5.73 -5.30
N ASP A 60 -10.23 6.47 -4.73
CA ASP A 60 -8.93 5.93 -4.34
C ASP A 60 -9.07 4.82 -3.28
N LEU A 61 -8.26 3.76 -3.34
CA LEU A 61 -8.33 2.64 -2.38
C LEU A 61 -8.02 3.04 -0.94
N PHE A 62 -7.12 4.00 -0.71
CA PHE A 62 -6.86 4.52 0.63
C PHE A 62 -8.06 5.31 1.13
N ALA A 63 -8.66 6.18 0.30
CA ALA A 63 -9.91 6.85 0.67
C ALA A 63 -11.04 5.83 0.93
N TYR A 64 -11.12 4.76 0.15
CA TYR A 64 -12.10 3.69 0.33
C TYR A 64 -11.94 3.00 1.70
N HIS A 65 -10.69 2.69 2.08
CA HIS A 65 -10.37 2.16 3.40
C HIS A 65 -10.86 3.08 4.52
N ILE A 66 -10.59 4.39 4.41
CA ILE A 66 -11.00 5.36 5.43
C ILE A 66 -12.51 5.48 5.53
N VAL A 67 -13.23 5.68 4.42
CA VAL A 67 -14.68 5.88 4.48
C VAL A 67 -15.43 4.66 5.00
N LEU A 68 -14.90 3.46 4.74
CA LEU A 68 -15.50 2.19 5.16
C LEU A 68 -15.21 1.88 6.64
N GLU A 69 -13.96 1.98 7.07
CA GLU A 69 -13.52 1.37 8.33
C GLU A 69 -13.13 2.38 9.41
N ALA A 70 -12.84 3.64 9.04
CA ALA A 70 -12.32 4.59 10.01
C ALA A 70 -13.36 4.99 11.07
N LYS A 71 -12.88 5.17 12.29
CA LYS A 71 -13.61 5.70 13.44
C LYS A 71 -13.06 7.08 13.79
N SER A 72 -13.97 8.02 14.06
CA SER A 72 -13.58 9.34 14.52
C SER A 72 -13.08 9.28 15.96
N VAL A 73 -11.88 9.84 16.18
CA VAL A 73 -11.34 10.15 17.52
C VAL A 73 -11.64 11.62 17.83
N LEU A 74 -11.45 12.51 16.85
CA LEU A 74 -11.79 13.92 16.89
C LEU A 74 -12.30 14.33 15.50
N ASP A 75 -13.51 14.88 15.41
CA ASP A 75 -14.06 15.37 14.13
C ASP A 75 -15.12 16.45 14.35
N PRO A 76 -14.73 17.65 14.82
CA PRO A 76 -15.67 18.72 15.15
C PRO A 76 -16.47 19.23 13.94
N ASN A 77 -15.94 19.05 12.72
CA ASN A 77 -16.52 19.56 11.49
C ASN A 77 -17.20 18.47 10.64
N GLY A 78 -17.33 17.24 11.14
CA GLY A 78 -17.97 16.14 10.42
C GLY A 78 -17.25 15.72 9.13
N VAL A 79 -15.94 15.89 9.08
CA VAL A 79 -15.06 15.57 7.95
C VAL A 79 -15.25 14.13 7.49
N LEU A 80 -15.36 13.15 8.40
CA LEU A 80 -15.55 11.75 8.00
C LEU A 80 -16.89 11.55 7.28
N GLY A 81 -17.94 12.24 7.72
CA GLY A 81 -19.24 12.26 7.04
C GLY A 81 -19.15 12.87 5.65
N VAL A 82 -18.40 13.96 5.51
CA VAL A 82 -18.12 14.60 4.21
C VAL A 82 -17.39 13.64 3.27
N LEU A 83 -16.33 12.98 3.73
CA LEU A 83 -15.58 12.01 2.91
C LEU A 83 -16.48 10.84 2.46
N ARG A 84 -17.32 10.31 3.36
CA ARG A 84 -18.30 9.27 3.03
C ARG A 84 -19.31 9.72 1.98
N GLY A 85 -19.78 10.97 2.06
CA GLY A 85 -20.71 11.55 1.08
C GLY A 85 -20.08 11.85 -0.28
N LEU A 86 -18.78 12.15 -0.31
CA LEU A 86 -18.04 12.41 -1.55
C LEU A 86 -17.58 11.14 -2.26
N PHE A 87 -17.41 10.03 -1.52
CA PHE A 87 -16.78 8.84 -2.04
C PHE A 87 -17.56 8.21 -3.18
N LYS A 88 -16.87 7.96 -4.30
CA LYS A 88 -17.42 7.26 -5.46
C LYS A 88 -16.45 6.16 -5.87
N PRO A 89 -16.81 4.86 -5.77
CA PRO A 89 -15.92 3.80 -6.21
C PRO A 89 -15.64 3.93 -7.71
N LYS A 90 -14.42 3.59 -8.12
CA LYS A 90 -14.07 3.52 -9.54
C LYS A 90 -14.89 2.47 -10.26
N LEU A 91 -15.11 2.66 -11.56
CA LEU A 91 -15.67 1.61 -12.44
C LEU A 91 -14.78 0.37 -12.48
N SER A 92 -13.46 0.55 -12.29
CA SER A 92 -12.48 -0.53 -12.25
C SER A 92 -11.26 -0.10 -11.46
N TYR A 93 -10.65 -1.07 -10.75
CA TYR A 93 -9.38 -0.94 -10.05
C TYR A 93 -8.25 -1.74 -10.73
N GLN A 94 -8.39 -2.02 -12.04
CA GLN A 94 -7.38 -2.76 -12.79
C GLN A 94 -6.03 -2.02 -12.87
N ALA A 95 -6.02 -0.69 -12.74
CA ALA A 95 -4.76 0.05 -12.67
C ALA A 95 -3.98 -0.31 -11.40
N GLU A 96 -4.66 -0.41 -10.26
CA GLU A 96 -4.07 -0.79 -8.98
C GLU A 96 -3.60 -2.25 -8.97
N VAL A 97 -4.38 -3.16 -9.58
CA VAL A 97 -3.94 -4.55 -9.80
C VAL A 97 -2.64 -4.58 -10.59
N ARG A 98 -2.55 -3.84 -11.71
CA ARG A 98 -1.32 -3.73 -12.50
C ARG A 98 -0.19 -3.09 -11.70
N HIS A 99 -0.44 -2.04 -10.93
CA HIS A 99 0.60 -1.42 -10.10
C HIS A 99 1.18 -2.38 -9.08
N GLY A 100 0.33 -3.22 -8.47
CA GLY A 100 0.77 -4.32 -7.61
C GLY A 100 1.62 -5.31 -8.40
N GLY A 101 1.12 -5.83 -9.52
CA GLY A 101 1.84 -6.79 -10.37
C GLY A 101 3.19 -6.29 -10.89
N ASP A 102 3.23 -5.08 -11.45
CA ASP A 102 4.45 -4.46 -11.97
C ASP A 102 5.52 -4.33 -10.88
N LEU A 103 5.12 -3.88 -9.68
CA LEU A 103 6.05 -3.80 -8.55
C LEU A 103 6.51 -5.21 -8.16
N GLY A 104 5.61 -6.18 -8.07
CA GLY A 104 5.93 -7.56 -7.76
C GLY A 104 7.00 -8.14 -8.69
N TRP A 105 6.84 -7.97 -10.01
CA TRP A 105 7.82 -8.43 -11.00
C TRP A 105 9.16 -7.71 -10.87
N TYR A 106 9.16 -6.39 -10.64
CA TYR A 106 10.38 -5.66 -10.34
C TYR A 106 11.11 -6.26 -9.11
N LEU A 107 10.38 -6.56 -8.03
CA LEU A 107 10.97 -7.16 -6.83
C LEU A 107 11.54 -8.55 -7.13
N VAL A 108 10.84 -9.38 -7.92
CA VAL A 108 11.33 -10.72 -8.32
C VAL A 108 12.68 -10.62 -9.03
N HIS A 109 12.82 -9.69 -9.98
CA HIS A 109 14.03 -9.58 -10.80
C HIS A 109 15.18 -8.87 -10.08
N HIS A 110 14.88 -7.90 -9.22
CA HIS A 110 15.88 -7.02 -8.61
C HIS A 110 16.11 -7.24 -7.11
N HIS A 111 15.52 -8.27 -6.50
CA HIS A 111 15.54 -8.50 -5.04
C HIS A 111 16.94 -8.47 -4.41
N GLN A 112 17.99 -8.89 -5.13
CA GLN A 112 19.37 -8.91 -4.62
C GLN A 112 19.91 -7.51 -4.31
N SER A 113 19.38 -6.48 -4.95
CA SER A 113 19.79 -5.08 -4.78
C SER A 113 18.96 -4.33 -3.73
N ILE A 114 17.94 -4.98 -3.15
CA ILE A 114 16.97 -4.34 -2.26
C ILE A 114 17.20 -4.82 -0.82
N PRO A 115 17.32 -3.92 0.17
CA PRO A 115 17.44 -4.32 1.57
C PRO A 115 16.31 -5.26 2.00
N PRO A 116 16.59 -6.40 2.66
CA PRO A 116 15.59 -7.45 2.91
C PRO A 116 14.32 -7.01 3.66
N ILE A 117 14.43 -6.04 4.57
CA ILE A 117 13.30 -5.46 5.31
C ILE A 117 12.43 -4.57 4.40
N LEU A 118 13.06 -3.79 3.51
CA LEU A 118 12.33 -2.96 2.54
C LEU A 118 11.64 -3.85 1.49
N LEU A 119 12.35 -4.87 1.01
CA LEU A 119 11.81 -5.90 0.12
C LEU A 119 10.57 -6.54 0.74
N ALA A 120 10.65 -7.01 1.98
CA ALA A 120 9.53 -7.58 2.74
C ALA A 120 8.27 -6.69 2.74
N LYS A 121 8.43 -5.39 3.05
CA LYS A 121 7.34 -4.42 3.06
C LYS A 121 6.72 -4.25 1.67
N ARG A 122 7.53 -4.24 0.61
CA ARG A 122 7.07 -4.06 -0.77
C ARG A 122 6.41 -5.32 -1.34
N ILE A 123 6.87 -6.51 -0.97
CA ILE A 123 6.20 -7.78 -1.29
C ILE A 123 4.78 -7.78 -0.70
N ALA A 124 4.66 -7.51 0.60
CA ALA A 124 3.36 -7.48 1.26
C ALA A 124 2.44 -6.39 0.68
N TRP A 125 2.99 -5.21 0.34
CA TRP A 125 2.22 -4.16 -0.34
C TRP A 125 1.73 -4.62 -1.71
N SER A 126 2.59 -5.22 -2.54
CA SER A 126 2.26 -5.72 -3.88
C SER A 126 1.05 -6.67 -3.83
N VAL A 127 1.14 -7.70 -2.98
CA VAL A 127 0.09 -8.72 -2.84
C VAL A 127 -1.20 -8.12 -2.28
N ARG A 128 -1.11 -7.29 -1.23
CA ARG A 128 -2.30 -6.66 -0.65
C ARG A 128 -3.00 -5.73 -1.63
N THR A 129 -2.26 -4.94 -2.40
CA THR A 129 -2.86 -4.04 -3.40
C THR A 129 -3.64 -4.80 -4.47
N VAL A 130 -3.09 -5.91 -4.99
CA VAL A 130 -3.78 -6.77 -5.95
C VAL A 130 -5.09 -7.29 -5.37
N LEU A 131 -5.03 -7.92 -4.19
CA LEU A 131 -6.19 -8.56 -3.56
C LEU A 131 -7.25 -7.53 -3.11
N ILE A 132 -6.83 -6.37 -2.57
CA ILE A 132 -7.73 -5.26 -2.21
C ILE A 132 -8.44 -4.75 -3.46
N ALA A 133 -7.69 -4.46 -4.53
CA ALA A 133 -8.27 -3.94 -5.78
C ALA A 133 -9.26 -4.92 -6.41
N GLN A 134 -8.95 -6.22 -6.43
CA GLN A 134 -9.86 -7.27 -6.88
C GLN A 134 -11.13 -7.33 -6.04
N SER A 135 -11.01 -7.33 -4.70
CA SER A 135 -12.18 -7.32 -3.79
C SER A 135 -13.05 -6.06 -3.97
N ALA A 136 -12.42 -4.90 -4.20
CA ALA A 136 -13.12 -3.65 -4.47
C ALA A 136 -13.89 -3.70 -5.81
N MET A 137 -13.32 -4.32 -6.86
CA MET A 137 -14.03 -4.54 -8.13
C MET A 137 -15.23 -5.49 -8.00
N GLN A 138 -15.22 -6.38 -7.02
CA GLN A 138 -16.37 -7.24 -6.68
C GLN A 138 -17.42 -6.50 -5.82
N GLY A 139 -17.23 -5.21 -5.54
CA GLY A 139 -18.13 -4.39 -4.72
C GLY A 139 -18.05 -4.65 -3.22
N ARG A 140 -17.06 -5.44 -2.76
CA ARG A 140 -16.84 -5.78 -1.35
C ARG A 140 -15.35 -5.62 -1.03
N PRO A 141 -14.85 -4.37 -0.91
CA PRO A 141 -13.45 -4.15 -0.57
C PRO A 141 -13.12 -4.78 0.78
N ILE A 142 -11.97 -5.46 0.85
CA ILE A 142 -11.45 -6.08 2.06
C ILE A 142 -10.07 -5.49 2.33
N PHE A 143 -9.85 -4.90 3.51
CA PHE A 143 -8.55 -4.31 3.89
C PHE A 143 -7.80 -5.12 4.95
N ALA A 144 -8.52 -5.92 5.73
CA ALA A 144 -7.98 -6.76 6.79
C ALA A 144 -7.12 -7.91 6.22
N ALA A 145 -5.94 -8.13 6.80
CA ALA A 145 -4.93 -9.05 6.27
C ALA A 145 -5.40 -10.51 6.30
N ASP A 146 -5.98 -10.95 7.42
CA ASP A 146 -6.58 -12.27 7.62
C ASP A 146 -7.71 -12.58 6.62
N LYS A 147 -8.54 -11.58 6.33
CA LYS A 147 -9.62 -11.70 5.34
C LYS A 147 -9.08 -11.77 3.91
N LEU A 148 -8.01 -11.03 3.59
CA LEU A 148 -7.34 -11.15 2.29
C LEU A 148 -6.72 -12.54 2.09
N ILE A 149 -6.10 -13.09 3.14
CA ILE A 149 -5.57 -14.46 3.12
C ILE A 149 -6.70 -15.47 2.89
N SER A 150 -7.84 -15.29 3.56
CA SER A 150 -9.00 -16.18 3.43
C SER A 150 -9.70 -16.06 2.06
N LEU A 151 -9.61 -14.90 1.41
CA LEU A 151 -10.17 -14.65 0.09
C LEU A 151 -9.34 -15.30 -1.02
N SER A 152 -8.01 -15.29 -0.87
CA SER A 152 -7.10 -15.79 -1.88
C SER A 152 -7.12 -17.32 -1.96
N SER A 153 -7.14 -17.85 -3.18
CA SER A 153 -7.01 -19.29 -3.44
C SER A 153 -5.54 -19.73 -3.57
N PHE A 154 -4.60 -18.79 -3.60
CA PHE A 154 -3.18 -19.08 -3.69
C PHE A 154 -2.61 -19.48 -2.31
N GLY A 155 -2.12 -20.71 -2.20
CA GLY A 155 -1.66 -21.28 -0.92
C GLY A 155 -0.55 -20.49 -0.21
N GLY A 156 0.30 -19.77 -0.95
CA GLY A 156 1.39 -18.95 -0.39
C GLY A 156 0.97 -17.56 0.08
N THR A 157 -0.32 -17.20 0.02
CA THR A 157 -0.76 -15.82 0.33
C THR A 157 -0.47 -15.41 1.78
N SER A 158 -0.66 -16.34 2.72
CA SER A 158 -0.37 -16.09 4.14
C SER A 158 1.08 -15.66 4.34
N ASP A 159 2.03 -16.38 3.73
CA ASP A 159 3.45 -16.12 3.85
C ASP A 159 3.80 -14.73 3.28
N LEU A 160 3.27 -14.39 2.11
CA LEU A 160 3.54 -13.10 1.46
C LEU A 160 2.96 -11.92 2.25
N VAL A 161 1.74 -12.05 2.79
CA VAL A 161 1.10 -10.99 3.58
C VAL A 161 1.79 -10.81 4.93
N ALA A 162 2.16 -11.91 5.60
CA ALA A 162 2.86 -11.90 6.89
C ALA A 162 4.29 -11.36 6.80
N THR A 163 4.93 -11.44 5.62
CA THR A 163 6.30 -10.98 5.38
C THR A 163 6.51 -9.51 5.81
N ARG A 164 5.47 -8.66 5.81
CA ARG A 164 5.54 -7.23 6.21
C ARG A 164 6.29 -6.99 7.54
N ARG A 165 6.16 -7.90 8.51
CA ARG A 165 6.72 -7.77 9.86
C ARG A 165 8.12 -8.38 10.02
N GLY A 166 8.68 -8.95 8.96
CA GLY A 166 9.96 -9.65 8.99
C GLY A 166 10.93 -9.16 7.94
N SER A 167 11.75 -10.10 7.48
CA SER A 167 12.74 -9.91 6.42
C SER A 167 12.41 -10.84 5.27
N ALA A 168 12.53 -10.35 4.04
CA ALA A 168 12.35 -11.19 2.87
C ALA A 168 13.54 -12.14 2.70
N SER A 169 13.25 -13.35 2.21
CA SER A 169 14.25 -14.35 1.85
C SER A 169 14.11 -14.73 0.37
N PRO A 170 15.10 -15.40 -0.24
CA PRO A 170 14.96 -15.93 -1.60
C PRO A 170 13.73 -16.84 -1.76
N HIS A 171 13.37 -17.58 -0.71
CA HIS A 171 12.16 -18.41 -0.70
C HIS A 171 10.88 -17.56 -0.81
N THR A 172 10.80 -16.46 -0.06
CA THR A 172 9.69 -15.50 -0.14
C THR A 172 9.54 -14.92 -1.55
N VAL A 173 10.66 -14.62 -2.21
CA VAL A 173 10.66 -14.11 -3.60
C VAL A 173 10.16 -15.17 -4.58
N ALA A 174 10.52 -16.45 -4.39
CA ALA A 174 10.00 -17.54 -5.19
C ALA A 174 8.48 -17.70 -5.02
N ILE A 175 7.96 -17.61 -3.78
CA ILE A 175 6.51 -17.62 -3.53
C ILE A 175 5.83 -16.42 -4.21
N LEU A 176 6.44 -15.23 -4.17
CA LEU A 176 5.91 -14.05 -4.86
C LEU A 176 5.79 -14.30 -6.37
N ARG A 177 6.83 -14.85 -7.00
CA ARG A 177 6.77 -15.20 -8.43
C ARG A 177 5.58 -16.12 -8.72
N SER A 178 5.42 -17.19 -7.94
CA SER A 178 4.28 -18.11 -8.12
C SER A 178 2.92 -17.45 -7.90
N PHE A 179 2.83 -16.46 -6.98
CA PHE A 179 1.62 -15.66 -6.81
C PHE A 179 1.31 -14.82 -8.06
N LEU A 180 2.30 -14.11 -8.61
CA LEU A 180 2.14 -13.28 -9.80
C LEU A 180 1.70 -14.12 -11.02
N GLU A 181 2.29 -15.30 -11.18
CA GLU A 181 1.93 -16.26 -12.22
C GLU A 181 0.51 -16.82 -12.02
N PHE A 182 0.14 -17.19 -10.79
CA PHE A 182 -1.19 -17.68 -10.45
C PHE A 182 -2.28 -16.64 -10.74
N GLU A 183 -2.04 -15.38 -10.36
CA GLU A 183 -2.94 -14.25 -10.64
C GLU A 183 -2.89 -13.78 -12.10
N GLN A 184 -2.07 -14.42 -12.95
CA GLN A 184 -1.89 -14.10 -14.38
C GLN A 184 -1.47 -12.63 -14.61
N LEU A 185 -0.64 -12.09 -13.71
CA LEU A 185 -0.14 -10.72 -13.81
C LEU A 185 1.04 -10.69 -14.78
N PRO A 186 1.00 -9.83 -15.83
CA PRO A 186 2.05 -9.81 -16.84
C PRO A 186 3.37 -9.31 -16.26
N ASP A 187 4.48 -9.89 -16.72
CA ASP A 187 5.82 -9.34 -16.54
C ASP A 187 6.10 -8.36 -17.68
N PRO A 188 5.97 -7.03 -17.47
CA PRO A 188 5.96 -6.06 -18.57
C PRO A 188 7.32 -5.89 -19.25
N LEU A 189 8.41 -6.20 -18.56
CA LEU A 189 9.77 -5.89 -19.03
C LEU A 189 10.71 -7.10 -19.00
N GLY A 190 10.44 -8.13 -18.19
CA GLY A 190 11.29 -9.32 -18.10
C GLY A 190 12.49 -9.14 -17.17
N GLN A 191 13.19 -10.26 -16.95
CA GLN A 191 14.34 -10.35 -16.03
C GLN A 191 15.54 -9.49 -16.46
N GLU A 192 15.81 -9.40 -17.75
CA GLU A 192 17.00 -8.72 -18.30
C GLU A 192 16.82 -7.20 -18.41
N ALA A 193 15.66 -6.67 -18.04
CA ALA A 193 15.39 -5.24 -18.17
C ALA A 193 16.18 -4.41 -17.13
N PRO A 194 16.91 -3.37 -17.55
CA PRO A 194 17.66 -2.52 -16.63
C PRO A 194 16.73 -1.68 -15.75
N GLU A 195 17.23 -1.22 -14.60
CA GLU A 195 16.46 -0.38 -13.67
C GLU A 195 15.89 0.88 -14.35
N SER A 196 16.61 1.47 -15.31
CA SER A 196 16.14 2.64 -16.06
C SER A 196 14.87 2.38 -16.87
N ALA A 197 14.71 1.16 -17.41
CA ALA A 197 13.48 0.76 -18.10
C ALA A 197 12.32 0.64 -17.12
N TRP A 198 12.55 0.04 -15.94
CA TRP A 198 11.56 -0.05 -14.86
C TRP A 198 11.15 1.32 -14.33
N ARG A 199 12.10 2.24 -14.17
CA ARG A 199 11.82 3.64 -13.77
C ARG A 199 10.91 4.33 -14.77
N ASN A 200 11.20 4.21 -16.06
CA ASN A 200 10.37 4.78 -17.11
C ASN A 200 8.98 4.14 -17.13
N HIS A 201 8.90 2.82 -16.97
CA HIS A 201 7.63 2.10 -16.88
C HIS A 201 6.76 2.60 -15.73
N PHE A 202 7.31 2.72 -14.51
CA PHE A 202 6.55 3.22 -13.36
C PHE A 202 6.08 4.67 -13.53
N VAL A 203 6.85 5.53 -14.20
CA VAL A 203 6.42 6.89 -14.55
C VAL A 203 5.26 6.85 -15.56
N LEU A 204 5.40 6.07 -16.63
CA LEU A 204 4.38 5.93 -17.68
C LEU A 204 3.06 5.38 -17.13
N THR A 205 3.12 4.42 -16.21
CA THR A 205 1.92 3.83 -15.59
C THR A 205 1.43 4.60 -14.37
N SER A 206 2.11 5.69 -13.97
CA SER A 206 1.83 6.44 -12.73
C SER A 206 1.87 5.57 -11.47
N ASN A 207 2.71 4.54 -11.44
CA ASN A 207 2.91 3.69 -10.27
C ASN A 207 3.80 4.40 -9.23
N GLN A 208 3.18 5.23 -8.40
CA GLN A 208 3.87 6.06 -7.43
C GLN A 208 4.72 5.24 -6.43
N VAL A 209 4.30 4.03 -6.07
CA VAL A 209 5.05 3.20 -5.12
C VAL A 209 6.34 2.66 -5.75
N GLY A 210 6.30 2.27 -7.02
CA GLY A 210 7.50 1.92 -7.78
C GLY A 210 8.46 3.09 -7.93
N ILE A 211 7.94 4.29 -8.26
CA ILE A 211 8.75 5.52 -8.37
C ILE A 211 9.46 5.83 -7.03
N HIS A 212 8.71 5.80 -5.91
CA HIS A 212 9.29 6.09 -4.60
C HIS A 212 10.30 5.04 -4.14
N LEU A 213 10.08 3.75 -4.43
CA LEU A 213 11.05 2.70 -4.14
C LEU A 213 12.38 2.98 -4.85
N LEU A 214 12.34 3.24 -6.15
CA LEU A 214 13.54 3.52 -6.95
C LEU A 214 14.24 4.82 -6.57
N LYS A 215 13.50 5.80 -6.04
CA LYS A 215 14.07 7.02 -5.46
C LYS A 215 14.79 6.71 -4.14
N GLN A 216 14.15 5.97 -3.25
CA GLN A 216 14.71 5.59 -1.95
C GLN A 216 16.00 4.75 -2.08
N LEU A 217 16.05 3.81 -3.04
CA LEU A 217 17.25 3.01 -3.29
C LEU A 217 18.42 3.87 -3.80
N ASN A 218 18.14 4.85 -4.67
CA ASN A 218 19.16 5.76 -5.18
C ASN A 218 19.68 6.74 -4.11
N GLU A 219 18.82 7.22 -3.22
CA GLU A 219 19.23 8.07 -2.09
C GLU A 219 20.11 7.29 -1.09
N GLN A 220 19.79 6.01 -0.84
CA GLN A 220 20.61 5.15 0.01
C GLN A 220 21.98 4.84 -0.61
N SER A 221 22.06 4.60 -1.93
CA SER A 221 23.35 4.37 -2.59
C SER A 221 24.25 5.62 -2.53
N LEU A 222 23.67 6.81 -2.71
CA LEU A 222 24.39 8.09 -2.62
C LEU A 222 24.78 8.47 -1.19
N ALA A 223 24.04 8.01 -0.18
CA ALA A 223 24.36 8.23 1.24
C ALA A 223 25.50 7.33 1.76
N THR A 224 26.01 6.42 0.94
CA THR A 224 27.11 5.49 1.28
C THR A 224 28.50 5.84 0.66
N PRO A 225 29.04 7.09 0.62
CA PRO A 225 30.38 7.33 0.07
C PRO A 225 31.53 7.38 1.09
N TYR A 226 31.29 7.21 2.40
CA TYR A 226 32.39 7.16 3.39
C TYR A 226 32.16 6.01 4.37
N GLY A 227 32.63 4.83 3.97
CA GLY A 227 32.97 3.71 4.84
C GLY A 227 34.49 3.56 4.92
#